data_AF-A0A7X3WHW6-F1
#
_entry.id   AF-A0A7X3WHW6-F1
#
_cell.length_a   1.000
_cell.length_b   1.000
_cell.length_c   1.000
_cell.angle_alpha   90.00
_cell.angle_beta   90.00
_cell.angle_gamma   90.00
#
_symmetry.space_group_name_H-M   'P 1'
#
loop_
_entity.id
_entity.type
_entity.pdbx_description
1 polymer ?
#
loop_
_entity_poly.entity_id
_entity_poly.type
_entity_poly.pdbx_seq_one_letter_code
_entity_poly.pdbx_strand_id
1 'polypeptide(L)'
;MNIFDKAENILRADFTEIVRFEVEETADYTELDINEDGTIDIFDLIFVAQAFESQDVNADVNRDGTVNILDLVDVASHFGEEVTAAPAAGNLTTEQLQRWLTQARQADNGSPAFKRGITVLATLLRSLRPETTALLPNYPNPFNPETWIPYQLANSANVSISIYSIDGKLIRTLPVGYRNAGFYQKRSRAGYWDGRNMFGEKVATGLYFYTLKTGDFTATRKMLIRK
;
A
#
# COMPACT_ATOMS: atom_id res chain seq x y z
N MET A 1 27.71 -57.21 24.49
CA MET A 1 29.01 -57.15 25.18
C MET A 1 28.75 -56.40 26.48
N ASN A 2 28.82 -57.08 27.63
CA ASN A 2 28.45 -56.45 28.90
C ASN A 2 29.66 -55.68 29.44
N ILE A 3 29.47 -54.38 29.67
CA ILE A 3 30.49 -53.51 30.26
C ILE A 3 30.08 -53.26 31.71
N PHE A 4 31.00 -53.55 32.63
CA PHE A 4 30.81 -53.40 34.07
C PHE A 4 31.53 -52.13 34.55
N ASP A 5 31.02 -51.51 35.63
CA ASP A 5 31.76 -50.46 36.35
C ASP A 5 32.76 -51.08 37.36
N LYS A 6 33.54 -50.22 38.04
CA LYS A 6 34.52 -50.67 39.07
C LYS A 6 33.89 -51.33 40.31
N ALA A 7 32.56 -51.38 40.40
CA ALA A 7 31.81 -52.01 41.49
C ALA A 7 30.99 -53.23 41.00
N GLU A 8 31.25 -53.74 39.79
CA GLU A 8 30.61 -54.92 39.17
C GLU A 8 29.09 -54.81 38.94
N ASN A 9 28.53 -53.61 38.79
CA ASN A 9 27.12 -53.46 38.40
C ASN A 9 26.92 -53.73 36.89
N ILE A 10 25.85 -54.44 36.53
CA ILE A 10 25.46 -54.68 35.14
C ILE A 10 24.74 -53.43 34.60
N LEU A 11 25.40 -52.67 33.73
CA LEU A 11 24.78 -51.57 32.99
C LEU A 11 24.00 -52.13 31.80
N ARG A 12 22.67 -51.96 31.80
CA ARG A 12 21.83 -52.21 30.63
C ARG A 12 21.75 -50.92 29.80
N ALA A 13 22.37 -50.91 28.63
CA ALA A 13 22.14 -49.87 27.64
C ALA A 13 20.80 -50.14 26.96
N ASP A 14 19.84 -49.25 27.18
CA ASP A 14 18.59 -49.23 26.41
C ASP A 14 18.90 -48.55 25.06
N PHE A 15 18.87 -49.35 23.99
CA PHE A 15 19.12 -48.94 22.61
C PHE A 15 17.79 -48.80 21.87
N THR A 16 16.96 -47.85 22.31
CA THR A 16 15.67 -47.60 21.68
C THR A 16 15.57 -46.12 21.31
N GLU A 17 15.83 -45.83 20.02
CA GLU A 17 15.30 -44.71 19.22
C GLU A 17 15.72 -43.26 19.60
N ILE A 18 15.93 -42.28 18.71
CA ILE A 18 15.99 -42.12 17.26
C ILE A 18 16.53 -40.69 17.02
N VAL A 19 17.33 -40.52 15.97
CA VAL A 19 17.52 -39.30 15.16
C VAL A 19 18.28 -38.09 15.75
N ARG A 20 19.33 -37.74 15.00
CA ARG A 20 19.99 -36.44 14.99
C ARG A 20 18.96 -35.32 14.84
N PHE A 21 18.94 -34.38 15.77
CA PHE A 21 18.47 -33.04 15.44
C PHE A 21 19.71 -32.23 15.06
N GLU A 22 19.94 -32.10 13.76
CA GLU A 22 20.51 -30.86 13.24
C GLU A 22 19.54 -29.76 13.68
N VAL A 23 19.97 -28.93 14.62
CA VAL A 23 19.33 -27.64 14.82
C VAL A 23 19.77 -26.84 13.59
N GLU A 24 18.96 -26.89 12.52
CA GLU A 24 18.88 -25.73 11.65
C GLU A 24 18.44 -24.60 12.57
N GLU A 25 19.39 -23.72 12.86
CA GLU A 25 19.15 -22.44 13.50
C GLU A 25 18.31 -21.64 12.50
N THR A 26 16.99 -21.91 12.48
CA THR A 26 16.01 -21.01 11.89
C THR A 26 16.17 -19.74 12.68
N ALA A 27 16.74 -18.71 12.06
CA ALA A 27 16.96 -17.43 12.72
C ALA A 27 15.65 -17.00 13.41
N ASP A 28 15.73 -16.80 14.73
CA ASP A 28 14.57 -16.48 15.56
C ASP A 28 14.23 -15.01 15.33
N TYR A 29 13.30 -14.78 14.40
CA TYR A 29 12.82 -13.45 14.04
C TYR A 29 11.59 -13.03 14.83
N THR A 30 11.29 -13.69 15.95
CA THR A 30 10.16 -13.32 16.83
C THR A 30 10.20 -11.87 17.28
N GLU A 31 11.39 -11.26 17.37
CA GLU A 31 11.55 -9.84 17.69
C GLU A 31 11.09 -8.88 16.57
N LEU A 32 10.78 -9.39 15.37
CA LEU A 32 10.29 -8.63 14.20
C LEU A 32 8.78 -8.81 13.94
N ASP A 33 8.15 -9.76 14.62
CA ASP A 33 6.69 -9.92 14.73
C ASP A 33 6.21 -9.05 15.89
N ILE A 34 5.98 -7.77 15.59
CA ILE A 34 5.75 -6.73 16.60
C ILE A 34 4.31 -6.77 17.11
N ASN A 35 3.37 -7.27 16.30
CA ASN A 35 1.98 -7.43 16.72
C ASN A 35 1.69 -8.81 17.35
N GLU A 36 2.71 -9.68 17.43
CA GLU A 36 2.68 -11.04 18.00
C GLU A 36 1.61 -11.95 17.35
N ASP A 37 1.37 -11.79 16.04
CA ASP A 37 0.37 -12.57 15.31
C ASP A 37 0.90 -13.87 14.69
N GLY A 38 2.22 -14.10 14.82
CA GLY A 38 2.93 -15.26 14.30
C GLY A 38 3.45 -15.08 12.88
N THR A 39 3.26 -13.90 12.26
CA THR A 39 3.72 -13.60 10.89
C THR A 39 4.43 -12.25 10.82
N ILE A 40 5.49 -12.15 10.01
CA ILE A 40 6.19 -10.88 9.79
C ILE A 40 5.69 -10.26 8.49
N ASP A 41 4.84 -9.24 8.59
CA ASP A 41 4.15 -8.66 7.45
C ASP A 41 3.98 -7.12 7.51
N ILE A 42 3.09 -6.59 6.66
CA ILE A 42 2.84 -5.15 6.58
C ILE A 42 2.39 -4.53 7.90
N PHE A 43 1.77 -5.31 8.78
CA PHE A 43 1.21 -4.84 10.04
C PHE A 43 2.32 -4.56 11.06
N ASP A 44 3.38 -5.36 11.08
CA ASP A 44 4.60 -5.08 11.85
C ASP A 44 5.29 -3.82 11.36
N LEU A 45 5.39 -3.68 10.03
CA LEU A 45 5.96 -2.47 9.43
C LEU A 45 5.11 -1.23 9.75
N ILE A 46 3.79 -1.35 9.77
CA ILE A 46 2.88 -0.28 10.16
C ILE A 46 3.04 0.05 11.65
N PHE A 47 3.26 -0.95 12.51
CA PHE A 47 3.49 -0.75 13.94
C PHE A 47 4.76 0.07 14.18
N VAL A 48 5.88 -0.36 13.59
CA VAL A 48 7.15 0.37 13.66
C VAL A 48 7.00 1.79 13.09
N ALA A 49 6.27 1.93 12.00
CA ALA A 49 6.03 3.22 11.37
C ALA A 49 5.18 4.19 12.20
N GLN A 50 4.26 3.69 13.01
CA GLN A 50 3.43 4.53 13.88
C GLN A 50 4.24 5.09 15.06
N ALA A 51 5.27 4.35 15.47
CA ALA A 51 6.19 4.73 16.53
C ALA A 51 7.42 5.51 16.01
N PHE A 52 7.46 5.92 14.74
CA PHE A 52 8.60 6.63 14.15
C PHE A 52 8.97 7.91 14.94
N GLU A 53 10.26 8.13 15.15
CA GLU A 53 10.83 9.20 16.01
C GLU A 53 10.44 9.11 17.49
N SER A 54 10.04 7.92 17.96
CA SER A 54 9.79 7.65 19.38
C SER A 54 10.91 6.80 20.00
N GLN A 55 10.76 6.52 21.29
CA GLN A 55 11.59 5.59 22.06
C GLN A 55 10.80 4.32 22.43
N ASP A 56 9.80 3.97 21.60
CA ASP A 56 9.01 2.76 21.82
C ASP A 56 9.90 1.52 21.61
N VAL A 57 10.17 0.83 22.71
CA VAL A 57 11.06 -0.34 22.76
C VAL A 57 10.57 -1.52 21.94
N ASN A 58 9.27 -1.59 21.65
CA ASN A 58 8.70 -2.66 20.83
C ASN A 58 8.85 -2.33 19.34
N ALA A 59 8.99 -1.07 18.98
CA ALA A 59 9.20 -0.64 17.59
C ALA A 59 10.67 -0.38 17.23
N ASP A 60 11.55 -0.28 18.23
CA ASP A 60 13.01 -0.19 18.10
C ASP A 60 13.60 -1.60 17.97
N VAL A 61 13.41 -2.20 16.79
CA VAL A 61 13.77 -3.60 16.52
C VAL A 61 15.28 -3.81 16.46
N ASN A 62 16.05 -2.78 16.16
CA ASN A 62 17.51 -2.86 16.16
C ASN A 62 18.14 -2.48 17.53
N ARG A 63 17.31 -2.02 18.48
CA ARG A 63 17.66 -1.66 19.86
C ARG A 63 18.71 -0.57 19.96
N ASP A 64 18.67 0.40 19.04
CA ASP A 64 19.58 1.56 19.04
C ASP A 64 19.09 2.71 19.95
N GLY A 65 17.90 2.57 20.53
CA GLY A 65 17.26 3.52 21.43
C GLY A 65 16.37 4.54 20.74
N THR A 66 16.20 4.46 19.41
CA THR A 66 15.34 5.37 18.64
C THR A 66 14.64 4.67 17.48
N VAL A 67 13.31 4.68 17.47
CA VAL A 67 12.53 4.13 16.35
C VAL A 67 12.71 4.99 15.10
N ASN A 68 13.35 4.43 14.08
CA ASN A 68 13.71 5.15 12.87
C ASN A 68 13.58 4.28 11.60
N ILE A 69 14.20 4.72 10.51
CA ILE A 69 14.08 4.06 9.20
C ILE A 69 14.82 2.72 9.16
N LEU A 70 15.82 2.54 10.02
CA LEU A 70 16.55 1.28 10.16
C LEU A 70 15.60 0.19 10.66
N ASP A 71 14.76 0.50 11.65
CA ASP A 71 13.76 -0.42 12.18
C ASP A 71 12.73 -0.85 11.13
N LEU A 72 12.27 0.11 10.32
CA LEU A 72 11.36 -0.16 9.20
C LEU A 72 11.99 -1.05 8.14
N VAL A 73 13.27 -0.86 7.86
CA VAL A 73 13.99 -1.65 6.86
C VAL A 73 14.27 -3.05 7.37
N ASP A 74 14.57 -3.21 8.66
CA ASP A 74 14.81 -4.50 9.29
C ASP A 74 13.54 -5.36 9.27
N VAL A 75 12.39 -4.80 9.66
CA VAL A 75 11.09 -5.48 9.53
C VAL A 75 10.75 -5.81 8.06
N ALA A 76 10.88 -4.84 7.16
CA ALA A 76 10.59 -5.05 5.74
C ALA A 76 11.54 -6.08 5.07
N SER A 77 12.75 -6.28 5.59
CA SER A 77 13.75 -7.19 5.00
C SER A 77 13.46 -8.68 5.26
N HIS A 78 12.57 -8.99 6.20
CA HIS A 78 12.15 -10.35 6.57
C HIS A 78 10.73 -10.69 6.05
N PHE A 79 10.14 -9.82 5.23
CA PHE A 79 8.87 -10.12 4.56
C PHE A 79 9.00 -11.34 3.64
N GLY A 80 8.19 -12.37 3.87
CA GLY A 80 8.16 -13.58 3.03
C GLY A 80 8.35 -14.90 3.77
N GLU A 81 8.61 -14.88 5.08
CA GLU A 81 8.77 -16.13 5.85
C GLU A 81 7.42 -16.81 6.17
N GLU A 82 6.32 -16.07 6.29
CA GLU A 82 4.95 -16.60 6.16
C GLU A 82 4.00 -15.53 5.59
N VAL A 83 3.64 -15.58 4.31
CA VAL A 83 2.68 -14.63 3.70
C VAL A 83 1.52 -15.40 3.08
N THR A 84 0.37 -15.45 3.75
CA THR A 84 -0.87 -16.02 3.19
C THR A 84 -1.97 -14.99 2.91
N ALA A 85 -1.80 -13.72 3.23
CA ALA A 85 -2.80 -12.70 2.94
C ALA A 85 -2.22 -11.47 2.26
N ALA A 86 -2.95 -11.00 1.24
CA ALA A 86 -2.74 -9.65 0.72
C ALA A 86 -3.04 -8.63 1.84
N PRO A 87 -2.24 -7.56 1.97
CA PRO A 87 -2.32 -6.64 3.09
C PRO A 87 -3.68 -5.93 3.15
N ALA A 88 -4.44 -6.12 4.23
CA ALA A 88 -5.59 -5.28 4.54
C ALA A 88 -5.08 -3.96 5.14
N ALA A 89 -4.73 -3.02 4.27
CA ALA A 89 -4.14 -1.73 4.63
C ALA A 89 -5.03 -0.91 5.60
N GLY A 90 -4.70 -0.95 6.89
CA GLY A 90 -5.03 0.14 7.82
C GLY A 90 -4.22 1.38 7.46
N ASN A 91 -4.89 2.44 6.98
CA ASN A 91 -4.40 3.82 6.77
C ASN A 91 -2.98 4.07 6.19
N LEU A 92 -2.35 3.12 5.51
CA LEU A 92 -1.07 3.35 4.82
C LEU A 92 -1.29 4.14 3.52
N THR A 93 -0.70 5.33 3.42
CA THR A 93 -0.80 6.20 2.23
C THR A 93 0.42 6.08 1.32
N THR A 94 0.23 6.32 0.01
CA THR A 94 1.33 6.39 -0.96
C THR A 94 2.33 7.49 -0.63
N GLU A 95 1.88 8.56 0.04
CA GLU A 95 2.71 9.67 0.52
C GLU A 95 3.60 9.26 1.68
N GLN A 96 3.10 8.45 2.62
CA GLN A 96 3.91 7.87 3.71
C GLN A 96 4.98 6.94 3.15
N LEU A 97 4.60 5.98 2.30
CA LEU A 97 5.56 5.05 1.68
C LEU A 97 6.62 5.77 0.82
N GLN A 98 6.23 6.81 0.08
CA GLN A 98 7.19 7.60 -0.70
C GLN A 98 8.21 8.30 0.21
N ARG A 99 7.78 8.81 1.38
CA ARG A 99 8.68 9.42 2.37
C ARG A 99 9.65 8.40 2.95
N TRP A 100 9.16 7.24 3.41
CA TRP A 100 10.01 6.18 3.93
C TRP A 100 11.01 5.68 2.89
N LEU A 101 10.56 5.41 1.66
CA LEU A 101 11.45 5.01 0.58
C LEU A 101 12.53 6.06 0.27
N THR A 102 12.21 7.34 0.40
CA THR A 102 13.18 8.44 0.21
C THR A 102 14.21 8.45 1.32
N GLN A 103 13.79 8.33 2.57
CA GLN A 103 14.68 8.27 3.73
C GLN A 103 15.57 7.01 3.69
N ALA A 104 15.00 5.85 3.37
CA ALA A 104 15.74 4.59 3.27
C ALA A 104 16.87 4.71 2.23
N ARG A 105 16.60 5.28 1.05
CA ARG A 105 17.63 5.50 0.03
C ARG A 105 18.75 6.45 0.48
N GLN A 106 18.45 7.41 1.35
CA GLN A 106 19.47 8.31 1.90
C GLN A 106 20.32 7.65 2.99
N ALA A 107 19.74 6.69 3.71
CA ALA A 107 20.41 5.91 4.75
C ALA A 107 21.05 4.61 4.25
N ASP A 108 21.08 4.36 2.92
CA ASP A 108 21.59 3.12 2.35
C ASP A 108 23.04 2.83 2.74
N ASN A 109 23.21 1.83 3.61
CA ASN A 109 24.50 1.37 4.11
C ASN A 109 25.21 0.41 3.14
N GLY A 110 24.62 0.12 1.98
CA GLY A 110 25.17 -0.72 0.93
C GLY A 110 24.99 -2.22 1.15
N SER A 111 24.49 -2.64 2.31
CA SER A 111 24.33 -4.06 2.66
C SER A 111 23.23 -4.75 1.81
N PRO A 112 23.35 -6.06 1.54
CA PRO A 112 22.32 -6.79 0.80
C PRO A 112 20.94 -6.77 1.48
N ALA A 113 20.89 -6.87 2.81
CA ALA A 113 19.64 -6.84 3.58
C ALA A 113 18.93 -5.49 3.44
N PHE A 114 19.67 -4.38 3.60
CA PHE A 114 19.12 -3.03 3.47
C PHE A 114 18.55 -2.75 2.07
N LYS A 115 19.27 -3.21 1.02
CA LYS A 115 18.79 -3.12 -0.37
C LYS A 115 17.53 -3.93 -0.63
N ARG A 116 17.34 -5.08 0.04
CA ARG A 116 16.09 -5.85 -0.01
C ARG A 116 14.93 -5.07 0.60
N GLY A 117 15.10 -4.48 1.78
CA GLY A 117 14.06 -3.65 2.42
C GLY A 117 13.63 -2.45 1.55
N ILE A 118 14.59 -1.74 0.93
CA ILE A 118 14.27 -0.69 -0.08
C ILE A 118 13.43 -1.27 -1.23
N THR A 119 13.76 -2.48 -1.69
CA THR A 119 13.06 -3.14 -2.80
C THR A 119 11.63 -3.51 -2.41
N VAL A 120 11.40 -3.98 -1.17
CA VAL A 120 10.07 -4.26 -0.63
C VAL A 120 9.24 -2.98 -0.55
N LEU A 121 9.78 -1.91 0.05
CA LEU A 121 9.11 -0.60 0.12
C LEU A 121 8.75 -0.05 -1.28
N ALA A 122 9.66 -0.18 -2.24
CA ALA A 122 9.42 0.23 -3.62
C ALA A 122 8.34 -0.63 -4.30
N THR A 123 8.30 -1.94 -4.00
CA THR A 123 7.32 -2.87 -4.54
C THR A 123 5.92 -2.59 -3.98
N LEU A 124 5.81 -2.33 -2.68
CA LEU A 124 4.57 -1.92 -2.01
C LEU A 124 4.06 -0.58 -2.54
N LEU A 125 4.95 0.40 -2.74
CA LEU A 125 4.57 1.67 -3.33
C LEU A 125 4.03 1.50 -4.75
N ARG A 126 4.62 0.60 -5.54
CA ARG A 126 4.18 0.29 -6.90
C ARG A 126 2.81 -0.40 -6.90
N SER A 127 2.55 -1.35 -6.01
CA SER A 127 1.26 -2.04 -5.94
C SER A 127 0.11 -1.12 -5.50
N LEU A 128 0.42 -0.07 -4.73
CA LEU A 128 -0.56 0.92 -4.27
C LEU A 128 -0.78 2.09 -5.25
N ARG A 129 -0.05 2.13 -6.37
CA ARG A 129 -0.23 3.14 -7.42
C ARG A 129 -0.81 2.53 -8.70
N PRO A 130 -1.63 3.28 -9.45
CA PRO A 130 -2.09 2.83 -10.76
C PRO A 130 -0.92 2.74 -11.73
N GLU A 131 -0.83 1.66 -12.51
CA GLU A 131 0.16 1.56 -13.59
C GLU A 131 -0.18 2.46 -14.78
N THR A 132 -1.46 2.76 -14.97
CA THR A 132 -1.96 3.56 -16.08
C THR A 132 -2.90 4.66 -15.61
N THR A 133 -2.84 5.80 -16.29
CA THR A 133 -3.84 6.86 -16.12
C THR A 133 -5.11 6.46 -16.86
N ALA A 134 -6.27 6.57 -16.21
CA ALA A 134 -7.55 6.20 -16.81
C ALA A 134 -8.72 7.04 -16.29
N LEU A 135 -9.69 7.29 -17.17
CA LEU A 135 -11.01 7.82 -16.83
C LEU A 135 -11.99 6.65 -16.70
N LEU A 136 -12.63 6.54 -15.54
CA LEU A 136 -13.51 5.44 -15.19
C LEU A 136 -15.00 5.84 -15.36
N PRO A 137 -15.93 4.87 -15.44
CA PRO A 137 -17.35 5.17 -15.54
C PRO A 137 -17.83 5.99 -14.34
N ASN A 138 -18.57 7.06 -14.62
CA ASN A 138 -19.24 7.83 -13.59
C ASN A 138 -20.31 6.99 -12.86
N TYR A 139 -20.50 7.25 -11.56
CA TYR A 139 -21.50 6.56 -10.76
C TYR A 139 -22.21 7.55 -9.81
N PRO A 140 -23.55 7.46 -9.68
CA PRO A 140 -24.45 6.61 -10.47
C PRO A 140 -24.50 7.05 -11.95
N ASN A 141 -24.95 6.15 -12.84
CA ASN A 141 -25.27 6.43 -14.23
C ASN A 141 -26.37 5.44 -14.70
N PRO A 142 -27.60 5.89 -15.01
CA PRO A 142 -28.05 7.29 -15.04
C PRO A 142 -28.07 7.92 -13.64
N PHE A 143 -27.95 9.24 -13.55
CA PHE A 143 -27.89 9.96 -12.26
C PHE A 143 -28.96 11.05 -12.10
N ASN A 144 -29.26 11.40 -10.84
CA ASN A 144 -30.22 12.44 -10.45
C ASN A 144 -29.89 13.07 -9.08
N PRO A 145 -29.61 14.37 -8.96
CA PRO A 145 -29.01 15.25 -9.97
C PRO A 145 -27.48 15.14 -9.99
N GLU A 146 -26.87 14.30 -9.16
CA GLU A 146 -25.42 14.28 -8.93
C GLU A 146 -24.73 12.97 -9.28
N THR A 147 -23.47 13.06 -9.73
CA THR A 147 -22.63 11.93 -10.11
C THR A 147 -21.17 12.16 -9.75
N TRP A 148 -20.44 11.06 -9.59
CA TRP A 148 -19.02 11.02 -9.27
C TRP A 148 -18.29 10.51 -10.49
N ILE A 149 -17.18 11.16 -10.85
CA ILE A 149 -16.36 10.88 -12.01
C ILE A 149 -15.04 10.31 -11.49
N PRO A 150 -14.95 8.99 -11.32
CA PRO A 150 -13.72 8.34 -10.86
C PRO A 150 -12.66 8.37 -11.94
N TYR A 151 -11.41 8.47 -11.50
CA TYR A 151 -10.24 8.39 -12.36
C TYR A 151 -9.06 7.81 -11.56
N GLN A 152 -7.98 7.52 -12.27
CA GLN A 152 -6.72 7.13 -11.66
C GLN A 152 -5.56 7.77 -12.43
N LEU A 153 -4.48 8.05 -11.73
CA LEU A 153 -3.30 8.73 -12.25
C LEU A 153 -2.07 7.85 -12.05
N ALA A 154 -1.39 7.47 -13.14
CA ALA A 154 -0.10 6.79 -13.05
C ALA A 154 1.01 7.73 -12.57
N ASN A 155 0.94 9.00 -12.99
CA ASN A 155 1.88 10.05 -12.63
C ASN A 155 1.13 11.27 -12.10
N SER A 156 1.77 12.01 -11.20
CA SER A 156 1.23 13.27 -10.69
C SER A 156 1.04 14.27 -11.84
N ALA A 157 -0.12 14.93 -11.88
CA ALA A 157 -0.49 15.80 -13.00
C ALA A 157 -1.50 16.87 -12.59
N ASN A 158 -1.59 17.93 -13.39
CA ASN A 158 -2.71 18.86 -13.31
C ASN A 158 -3.95 18.26 -13.99
N VAL A 159 -5.02 18.10 -13.23
CA VAL A 159 -6.26 17.45 -13.67
C VAL A 159 -7.32 18.48 -14.02
N SER A 160 -7.93 18.31 -15.18
CA SER A 160 -9.13 19.03 -15.59
C SER A 160 -10.21 18.05 -16.03
N ILE A 161 -11.44 18.24 -15.55
CA ILE A 161 -12.62 17.51 -16.00
C ILE A 161 -13.60 18.50 -16.60
N SER A 162 -13.87 18.38 -17.89
CA SER A 162 -14.81 19.24 -18.61
C SER A 162 -16.02 18.44 -19.07
N ILE A 163 -17.20 19.03 -18.93
CA ILE A 163 -18.49 18.43 -19.25
C ILE A 163 -19.07 19.15 -20.46
N TYR A 164 -19.57 18.38 -21.42
CA TYR A 164 -20.09 18.85 -22.70
C TYR A 164 -21.48 18.27 -22.95
N SER A 165 -22.34 19.03 -23.64
CA SER A 165 -23.59 18.51 -24.19
C SER A 165 -23.34 17.72 -25.49
N ILE A 166 -24.39 17.10 -26.02
CA ILE A 166 -24.33 16.24 -27.21
C ILE A 166 -23.87 16.95 -28.49
N ASP A 167 -24.09 18.26 -28.57
CA ASP A 167 -23.62 19.15 -29.64
C ASP A 167 -22.18 19.66 -29.42
N GLY A 168 -21.50 19.21 -28.37
CA GLY A 168 -20.12 19.58 -28.06
C GLY A 168 -19.97 20.91 -27.31
N LYS A 169 -21.07 21.58 -26.93
CA LYS A 169 -20.99 22.81 -26.13
C LYS A 169 -20.48 22.51 -24.72
N LEU A 170 -19.49 23.29 -24.27
CA LEU A 170 -18.97 23.22 -22.90
C LEU A 170 -20.04 23.67 -21.90
N ILE A 171 -20.38 22.78 -20.97
CA ILE A 171 -21.38 23.01 -19.92
C ILE A 171 -20.72 23.53 -18.65
N ARG A 172 -19.65 22.86 -18.21
CA ARG A 172 -18.92 23.19 -16.97
C ARG A 172 -17.54 22.52 -16.97
N THR A 173 -16.56 23.18 -16.37
CA THR A 173 -15.28 22.57 -15.99
C THR A 173 -15.23 22.43 -14.46
N LEU A 174 -14.87 21.24 -13.97
CA LEU A 174 -14.75 20.96 -12.56
C LEU A 174 -13.36 21.38 -12.04
N PRO A 175 -13.26 22.13 -10.93
CA PRO A 175 -11.98 22.60 -10.41
C PRO A 175 -11.26 21.48 -9.64
N VAL A 176 -10.54 20.60 -10.35
CA VAL A 176 -9.74 19.53 -9.72
C VAL A 176 -8.33 20.01 -9.40
N GLY A 177 -7.55 20.44 -10.39
CA GLY A 177 -6.20 20.98 -10.19
C GLY A 177 -5.13 19.90 -10.04
N TYR A 178 -3.98 20.26 -9.45
CA TYR A 178 -2.85 19.33 -9.29
C TYR A 178 -3.18 18.18 -8.34
N ARG A 179 -2.83 16.96 -8.75
CA ARG A 179 -3.06 15.72 -8.02
C ARG A 179 -1.86 14.79 -8.15
N ASN A 180 -1.52 14.10 -7.06
CA ASN A 180 -0.48 13.07 -7.05
C ASN A 180 -0.92 11.81 -7.83
N ALA A 181 0.02 10.96 -8.22
CA ALA A 181 -0.29 9.61 -8.67
C ALA A 181 -1.14 8.86 -7.62
N GLY A 182 -2.18 8.14 -8.07
CA GLY A 182 -3.07 7.42 -7.16
C GLY A 182 -4.46 7.13 -7.72
N PHE A 183 -5.25 6.41 -6.92
CA PHE A 183 -6.64 6.09 -7.21
C PHE A 183 -7.59 7.17 -6.68
N TYR A 184 -8.44 7.71 -7.57
CA TYR A 184 -9.46 8.73 -7.26
C TYR A 184 -10.86 8.16 -7.47
N GLN A 185 -11.08 6.95 -6.96
CA GLN A 185 -12.32 6.18 -7.18
C GLN A 185 -13.36 6.34 -6.06
N LYS A 186 -12.94 6.76 -4.87
CA LYS A 186 -13.85 6.99 -3.74
C LYS A 186 -14.53 8.35 -3.90
N ARG A 187 -15.76 8.48 -3.35
CA ARG A 187 -16.56 9.71 -3.44
C ARG A 187 -15.83 10.97 -2.94
N SER A 188 -14.99 10.82 -1.92
CA SER A 188 -14.20 11.91 -1.34
C SER A 188 -13.05 12.41 -2.22
N ARG A 189 -12.69 11.66 -3.27
CA ARG A 189 -11.54 11.95 -4.15
C ARG A 189 -11.92 12.10 -5.64
N ALA A 190 -13.01 11.48 -6.07
CA ALA A 190 -13.51 11.55 -7.44
C ALA A 190 -13.96 12.97 -7.82
N GLY A 191 -14.04 13.25 -9.12
CA GLY A 191 -14.67 14.48 -9.61
C GLY A 191 -16.16 14.48 -9.25
N TYR A 192 -16.69 15.61 -8.80
CA TYR A 192 -18.10 15.75 -8.43
C TYR A 192 -18.83 16.66 -9.41
N TRP A 193 -19.97 16.21 -9.91
CA TRP A 193 -20.88 17.05 -10.68
C TRP A 193 -22.30 16.96 -10.14
N ASP A 194 -22.90 18.12 -9.94
CA ASP A 194 -24.24 18.37 -9.38
C ASP A 194 -25.34 18.54 -10.44
N GLY A 195 -25.03 18.26 -11.71
CA GLY A 195 -25.96 18.44 -12.82
C GLY A 195 -26.23 19.91 -13.17
N ARG A 196 -25.33 20.84 -12.81
CA ARG A 196 -25.46 22.28 -13.12
C ARG A 196 -24.40 22.76 -14.12
N ASN A 197 -24.77 23.78 -14.90
CA ASN A 197 -23.85 24.49 -15.80
C ASN A 197 -22.97 25.49 -15.04
N MET A 198 -22.11 26.23 -15.76
CA MET A 198 -21.23 27.26 -15.18
C MET A 198 -21.96 28.44 -14.50
N PHE A 199 -23.23 28.67 -14.81
CA PHE A 199 -24.06 29.71 -14.17
C PHE A 199 -24.83 29.18 -12.95
N GLY A 200 -24.63 27.91 -12.58
CA GLY A 200 -25.34 27.26 -11.48
C GLY A 200 -26.75 26.77 -11.84
N GLU A 201 -27.15 26.83 -13.11
CA GLU A 201 -28.47 26.41 -13.57
C GLU A 201 -28.49 24.90 -13.82
N LYS A 202 -29.61 24.24 -13.50
CA LYS A 202 -29.76 22.79 -13.74
C LYS A 202 -29.81 22.50 -15.25
N VAL A 203 -29.01 21.57 -15.73
CA VAL A 203 -29.03 21.15 -17.15
C VAL A 203 -30.20 20.20 -17.43
N ALA A 204 -30.65 20.09 -18.68
CA ALA A 204 -31.78 19.23 -19.05
C ALA A 204 -31.48 17.73 -18.91
N THR A 205 -32.52 16.90 -18.74
CA THR A 205 -32.44 15.43 -18.90
C THR A 205 -31.84 15.10 -20.27
N GLY A 206 -30.86 14.20 -20.35
CA GLY A 206 -30.24 13.87 -21.62
C GLY A 206 -28.84 13.27 -21.53
N LEU A 207 -28.23 13.10 -22.70
CA LEU A 207 -26.88 12.57 -22.87
C LEU A 207 -25.86 13.72 -22.78
N TYR A 208 -24.83 13.51 -21.97
CA TYR A 208 -23.69 14.41 -21.82
C TYR A 208 -22.39 13.64 -21.95
N PHE A 209 -21.30 14.35 -22.21
CA PHE A 209 -19.96 13.81 -22.26
C PHE A 209 -19.09 14.49 -21.21
N TYR A 210 -18.17 13.74 -20.61
CA TYR A 210 -17.15 14.29 -19.72
C TYR A 210 -15.78 13.84 -20.19
N THR A 211 -14.85 14.78 -20.19
CA THR A 211 -13.48 14.58 -20.64
C THR A 211 -12.52 14.86 -19.50
N LEU A 212 -11.68 13.90 -19.19
CA LEU A 212 -10.53 14.04 -18.29
C LEU A 212 -9.32 14.42 -19.13
N LYS A 213 -8.61 15.47 -18.73
CA LYS A 213 -7.33 15.88 -19.33
C LYS A 213 -6.27 16.01 -18.25
N THR A 214 -5.13 15.34 -18.45
CA THR A 214 -4.00 15.30 -17.51
C THR A 214 -2.68 15.17 -18.29
N GLY A 215 -1.85 16.23 -18.35
CA GLY A 215 -0.65 16.22 -19.20
C GLY A 215 -1.02 15.83 -20.65
N ASP A 216 -0.40 14.76 -21.16
CA ASP A 216 -0.64 14.22 -22.51
C ASP A 216 -1.83 13.25 -22.59
N PHE A 217 -2.40 12.83 -21.46
CA PHE A 217 -3.54 11.94 -21.42
C PHE A 217 -4.86 12.71 -21.56
N THR A 218 -5.71 12.26 -22.50
CA THR A 218 -7.08 12.73 -22.65
C THR A 218 -8.00 11.54 -22.85
N ALA A 219 -9.11 11.48 -22.10
CA ALA A 219 -10.13 10.47 -22.29
C ALA A 219 -11.53 11.07 -22.11
N THR A 220 -12.48 10.62 -22.94
CA THR A 220 -13.86 11.07 -22.91
C THR A 220 -14.79 9.90 -22.69
N ARG A 221 -15.83 10.11 -21.87
CA ARG A 221 -16.90 9.13 -21.62
C ARG A 221 -18.26 9.83 -21.66
N LYS A 222 -19.30 9.03 -21.83
CA LYS A 222 -20.70 9.50 -21.84
C LYS A 222 -21.38 9.25 -20.49
N MET A 223 -22.32 10.11 -20.13
CA MET A 223 -23.18 9.99 -18.95
C MET A 223 -24.62 10.40 -19.29
N LEU A 224 -25.58 9.78 -18.61
CA LEU A 224 -27.00 10.07 -18.75
C LEU A 224 -27.53 10.71 -17.47
N ILE A 225 -28.10 11.91 -17.58
CA ILE A 225 -28.84 12.53 -16.49
C ILE A 225 -30.33 12.22 -16.66
N ARG A 226 -30.98 11.77 -15.59
CA ARG A 226 -32.42 11.46 -15.56
C ARG A 226 -33.05 12.11 -14.33
N LYS A 227 -33.76 13.22 -14.53
CA LYS A 227 -34.48 13.91 -13.46
C LYS A 227 -35.80 13.23 -13.08
#